data_AF-A0A9W4H9F1-F1
#
_entry.id   AF-A0A9W4H9F1-F1
#
_cell.length_a   1.000
_cell.length_b   1.000
_cell.length_c   1.000
_cell.angle_alpha   90.00
_cell.angle_beta   90.00
_cell.angle_gamma   90.00
#
_symmetry.space_group_name_H-M   'P 1'
#
loop_
_entity.id
_entity.type
_entity.pdbx_description
1 polymer ?
#
loop_
_entity_poly.entity_id
_entity_poly.type
_entity_poly.pdbx_seq_one_letter_code
_entity_poly.pdbx_strand_id
1 'polypeptide(L)'
;MASVAVGLVAFLALSPFALTEKVGYLESTSCADPKGLVTCYKNAEERYTTCINENCGGGGEACSKSCGGSISCMNSKCPGLGIDCMNVCGAEQSALQMDCAGSHCWNQVYSCEYQDTVIGWIDQYPNPNRDGLPFFPAPDNAPGSCSCNLGKVDRKLYLGTQQMTTCSNNETNLNQFTKVDDITSYGKACRCCAFSSIISSIWDTCPDTKPSLLGADEWFSGVLNPGDWDECGPYLENYDCAGDLGFGREDAGAFSKFWSPTSMPTNGTKTASNIAGAITSPVSGNTFTWSMGETTNAFGRTTSPLIHTVTVTSANAVVTGKGKAQATSDGESTATGTSSSAAESETKPGIGSSLGVPSWTMAGFMVAVLFSTF
;
A
#
# COMPACT_ATOMS: atom_id res chain seq x y z
N MET A 1 49.25 -1.25 -59.32
CA MET A 1 49.68 -1.80 -58.01
C MET A 1 48.83 -1.13 -56.94
N ALA A 2 47.75 -1.78 -56.52
CA ALA A 2 46.86 -1.32 -55.46
C ALA A 2 46.71 -2.49 -54.48
N SER A 3 47.17 -2.29 -53.24
CA SER A 3 47.03 -3.27 -52.16
C SER A 3 45.72 -3.02 -51.43
N VAL A 4 44.86 -4.03 -51.41
CA VAL A 4 43.62 -4.10 -50.62
C VAL A 4 43.97 -4.68 -49.26
N ALA A 5 43.73 -3.93 -48.18
CA ALA A 5 43.80 -4.44 -46.82
C ALA A 5 42.42 -5.00 -46.41
N VAL A 6 42.38 -6.29 -46.11
CA VAL A 6 41.22 -7.00 -45.55
C VAL A 6 41.21 -6.78 -44.04
N GLY A 7 40.24 -6.02 -43.55
CA GLY A 7 39.96 -5.88 -42.11
C GLY A 7 38.95 -6.94 -41.66
N LEU A 8 39.40 -7.86 -40.81
CA LEU A 8 38.58 -8.85 -40.12
C LEU A 8 37.72 -8.12 -39.06
N VAL A 9 36.40 -8.05 -39.26
CA VAL A 9 35.47 -7.59 -38.22
C VAL A 9 35.13 -8.78 -37.33
N ALA A 10 35.60 -8.72 -36.08
CA ALA A 10 35.21 -9.66 -35.05
C ALA A 10 33.75 -9.41 -34.65
N PHE A 11 32.88 -10.41 -34.87
CA PHE A 11 31.55 -10.46 -34.27
C PHE A 11 31.72 -10.66 -32.76
N LEU A 12 31.57 -9.58 -32.00
CA LEU A 12 31.29 -9.69 -30.56
C LEU A 12 29.86 -10.23 -30.43
N ALA A 13 29.75 -11.46 -29.93
CA ALA A 13 28.49 -12.02 -29.49
C ALA A 13 27.95 -11.16 -28.34
N LEU A 14 26.98 -10.30 -28.63
CA LEU A 14 26.17 -9.65 -27.62
C LEU A 14 25.29 -10.72 -26.99
N SER A 15 25.63 -11.12 -25.76
CA SER A 15 24.73 -11.89 -24.91
C SER A 15 23.37 -11.17 -24.85
N PRO A 16 22.23 -11.88 -24.96
CA PRO A 16 20.94 -11.25 -24.76
C PRO A 16 20.87 -10.85 -23.28
N PHE A 17 21.08 -9.57 -23.00
CA PHE A 17 20.56 -8.98 -21.77
C PHE A 17 19.04 -9.17 -21.85
N ALA A 18 18.51 -10.11 -21.08
CA ALA A 18 17.08 -10.22 -20.87
C ALA A 18 16.65 -8.87 -20.29
N LEU A 19 15.98 -8.06 -21.10
CA LEU A 19 15.31 -6.86 -20.61
C LEU A 19 14.31 -7.33 -19.55
N THR A 20 14.50 -6.91 -18.31
CA THR A 20 13.55 -7.19 -17.24
C THR A 20 12.25 -6.46 -17.57
N GLU A 21 11.18 -7.20 -17.83
CA GLU A 21 9.86 -6.63 -18.10
C GLU A 21 9.13 -6.45 -16.77
N LYS A 22 9.02 -5.20 -16.32
CA LYS A 22 8.21 -4.80 -15.16
C LYS A 22 6.75 -4.72 -15.59
N VAL A 23 5.86 -5.43 -14.90
CA VAL A 23 4.40 -5.39 -15.10
C VAL A 23 3.73 -4.93 -13.82
N GLY A 24 3.06 -3.76 -13.87
CA GLY A 24 2.68 -3.03 -12.66
C GLY A 24 3.91 -2.76 -11.78
N TYR A 25 3.87 -3.24 -10.53
CA TYR A 25 5.00 -3.15 -9.61
C TYR A 25 5.96 -4.34 -9.71
N LEU A 26 5.53 -5.50 -10.22
CA LEU A 26 6.30 -6.75 -10.18
C LEU A 26 7.29 -6.89 -11.34
N GLU A 27 8.46 -7.46 -11.04
CA GLU A 27 9.45 -7.86 -12.03
C GLU A 27 9.17 -9.28 -12.52
N SER A 28 8.55 -9.41 -13.70
CA SER A 28 8.03 -10.69 -14.21
C SER A 28 9.06 -11.81 -14.26
N THR A 29 10.32 -11.48 -14.58
CA THR A 29 11.42 -12.46 -14.66
C THR A 29 11.76 -13.14 -13.32
N SER A 30 11.29 -12.58 -12.20
CA SER A 30 11.49 -13.12 -10.86
C SER A 30 10.33 -14.01 -10.38
N CYS A 31 9.30 -14.18 -11.20
CA CYS A 31 8.09 -14.94 -10.89
C CYS A 31 8.18 -16.41 -11.32
N ALA A 32 7.35 -17.25 -10.71
CA ALA A 32 7.25 -18.68 -10.98
C ALA A 32 6.76 -18.98 -12.41
N ASP A 33 5.95 -18.12 -12.99
CA ASP A 33 5.53 -18.15 -14.40
C ASP A 33 5.60 -16.73 -15.02
N PRO A 34 6.79 -16.30 -15.48
CA PRO A 34 6.99 -14.95 -16.01
C PRO A 34 6.07 -14.62 -17.18
N LYS A 35 5.88 -15.56 -18.12
CA LYS A 35 5.06 -15.35 -19.32
C LYS A 35 3.57 -15.30 -18.98
N GLY A 36 3.13 -16.16 -18.07
CA GLY A 36 1.76 -16.14 -17.57
C GLY A 36 1.45 -14.83 -16.86
N LEU A 37 2.37 -14.32 -16.04
CA LEU A 37 2.18 -13.03 -15.38
C LEU A 37 2.02 -11.88 -16.38
N VAL A 38 2.93 -11.76 -17.36
CA VAL A 38 2.86 -10.69 -18.37
C VAL A 38 1.54 -10.74 -19.13
N THR A 39 1.13 -11.95 -19.55
CA THR A 39 -0.14 -12.14 -20.25
C THR A 39 -1.33 -11.78 -19.37
N CYS A 40 -1.31 -12.17 -18.10
CA CYS A 40 -2.37 -11.91 -17.14
C CYS A 40 -2.52 -10.40 -16.85
N TYR A 41 -1.41 -9.69 -16.62
CA TYR A 41 -1.41 -8.25 -16.40
C TYR A 41 -1.92 -7.48 -17.62
N LYS A 42 -1.50 -7.88 -18.82
CA LYS A 42 -2.03 -7.30 -20.06
C LYS A 42 -3.54 -7.48 -20.18
N ASN A 43 -4.06 -8.66 -19.83
CA ASN A 43 -5.50 -8.90 -19.83
C ASN A 43 -6.22 -8.01 -18.80
N ALA A 44 -5.62 -7.78 -17.62
CA ALA A 44 -6.17 -6.88 -16.61
C ALA A 44 -6.21 -5.41 -17.11
N GLU A 45 -5.16 -4.95 -17.82
CA GLU A 45 -5.11 -3.62 -18.44
C GLU A 45 -6.14 -3.46 -19.59
N GLU A 46 -6.32 -4.49 -20.41
CA GLU A 46 -7.36 -4.53 -21.44
C GLU A 46 -8.76 -4.48 -20.81
N ARG A 47 -8.97 -5.17 -19.69
CA ARG A 47 -10.22 -5.11 -18.92
C ARG A 47 -10.48 -3.74 -18.32
N TYR A 48 -9.47 -3.11 -17.73
CA TYR A 48 -9.57 -1.73 -17.27
C TYR A 48 -10.00 -0.80 -18.40
N THR A 49 -9.29 -0.86 -19.54
CA THR A 49 -9.59 -0.02 -20.71
C THR A 49 -11.01 -0.26 -21.22
N THR A 50 -11.45 -1.51 -21.25
CA THR A 50 -12.82 -1.89 -21.62
C THR A 50 -13.84 -1.34 -20.62
N CYS A 51 -13.61 -1.51 -19.31
CA CYS A 51 -14.46 -0.99 -18.25
C CYS A 51 -14.64 0.53 -18.37
N ILE A 52 -13.55 1.26 -18.55
CA ILE A 52 -13.58 2.72 -18.76
C ILE A 52 -14.38 3.07 -20.02
N ASN A 53 -14.11 2.41 -21.14
CA ASN A 53 -14.77 2.74 -22.41
C ASN A 53 -16.27 2.39 -22.42
N GLU A 54 -16.67 1.30 -21.77
CA GLU A 54 -18.05 0.83 -21.76
C GLU A 54 -18.90 1.51 -20.67
N ASN A 55 -18.34 1.65 -19.47
CA ASN A 55 -19.10 2.08 -18.29
C ASN A 55 -18.83 3.54 -17.93
N CYS A 56 -17.58 4.00 -18.09
CA CYS A 56 -17.25 5.41 -17.94
C CYS A 56 -17.41 6.18 -19.27
N GLY A 57 -17.77 5.50 -20.36
CA GLY A 57 -18.04 6.06 -21.68
C GLY A 57 -19.52 6.31 -22.00
N GLY A 58 -20.38 6.56 -21.00
CA GLY A 58 -21.82 6.78 -21.20
C GLY A 58 -22.26 8.24 -21.39
N GLY A 59 -21.31 9.17 -21.37
CA GLY A 59 -21.46 10.58 -21.73
C GLY A 59 -20.10 11.26 -21.99
N GLY A 60 -19.02 10.47 -21.95
CA GLY A 60 -17.63 10.93 -21.90
C GLY A 60 -17.16 11.62 -23.18
N GLU A 61 -17.51 11.14 -24.37
CA GLU A 61 -17.04 11.80 -25.60
C GLU A 61 -17.75 13.15 -25.82
N ALA A 62 -19.07 13.21 -25.62
CA ALA A 62 -19.85 14.44 -25.73
C ALA A 62 -19.52 15.42 -24.61
N CYS A 63 -19.37 14.96 -23.36
CA CYS A 63 -19.03 15.79 -22.22
C CYS A 63 -17.55 16.24 -22.28
N SER A 64 -16.61 15.35 -22.62
CA SER A 64 -15.18 15.70 -22.84
C SER A 64 -15.02 16.69 -23.98
N LYS A 65 -15.73 16.52 -25.11
CA LYS A 65 -15.78 17.53 -26.18
C LYS A 65 -16.37 18.85 -25.67
N SER A 66 -17.46 18.82 -24.90
CA SER A 66 -18.07 20.04 -24.33
C SER A 66 -17.17 20.75 -23.31
N CYS A 67 -16.28 20.00 -22.66
CA CYS A 67 -15.31 20.48 -21.69
C CYS A 67 -13.91 20.72 -22.29
N GLY A 68 -13.70 20.47 -23.59
CA GLY A 68 -12.40 20.58 -24.24
C GLY A 68 -11.29 19.76 -23.57
N GLY A 69 -11.62 18.63 -22.94
CA GLY A 69 -10.67 17.81 -22.16
C GLY A 69 -10.25 18.37 -20.80
N SER A 70 -10.85 19.47 -20.32
CA SER A 70 -10.54 20.07 -19.01
C SER A 70 -11.01 19.21 -17.84
N ILE A 71 -10.08 18.76 -16.98
CA ILE A 71 -10.35 17.94 -15.80
C ILE A 71 -11.30 18.64 -14.81
N SER A 72 -11.12 19.94 -14.57
CA SER A 72 -11.98 20.70 -13.66
C SER A 72 -13.40 20.87 -14.20
N CYS A 73 -13.57 20.98 -15.52
CA CYS A 73 -14.88 21.01 -16.16
C CYS A 73 -15.57 19.63 -16.09
N MET A 74 -14.83 18.55 -16.36
CA MET A 74 -15.37 17.19 -16.31
C MET A 74 -15.87 16.85 -14.91
N ASN A 75 -15.11 17.17 -13.87
CA ASN A 75 -15.52 16.96 -12.47
C ASN A 75 -16.77 17.76 -12.06
N SER A 76 -17.01 18.92 -12.68
CA SER A 76 -18.13 19.80 -12.34
C SER A 76 -19.39 19.54 -13.17
N LYS A 77 -19.25 19.21 -14.45
CA LYS A 77 -20.37 19.19 -15.42
C LYS A 77 -20.77 17.80 -15.90
N CYS A 78 -20.00 16.79 -15.53
CA CYS A 78 -20.22 15.41 -15.97
C CYS A 78 -20.49 14.50 -14.74
N PRO A 79 -21.59 14.69 -13.99
CA PRO A 79 -21.89 13.87 -12.82
C PRO A 79 -22.11 12.41 -13.26
N GLY A 80 -21.30 11.49 -12.72
CA GLY A 80 -21.27 10.07 -13.12
C GLY A 80 -20.15 9.71 -14.11
N LEU A 81 -19.39 10.69 -14.62
CA LEU A 81 -18.16 10.49 -15.42
C LEU A 81 -16.88 10.76 -14.60
N GLY A 82 -17.02 10.78 -13.27
CA GLY A 82 -16.00 11.25 -12.35
C GLY A 82 -14.91 10.24 -12.01
N ILE A 83 -13.94 10.73 -11.24
CA ILE A 83 -12.89 9.97 -10.53
C ILE A 83 -13.44 8.67 -9.95
N ASP A 84 -14.68 8.66 -9.43
CA ASP A 84 -15.32 7.46 -8.87
C ASP A 84 -15.48 6.31 -9.86
N CYS A 85 -15.84 6.57 -11.14
CA CYS A 85 -15.97 5.52 -12.14
C CYS A 85 -14.59 4.93 -12.50
N MET A 86 -13.59 5.81 -12.65
CA MET A 86 -12.22 5.40 -12.94
C MET A 86 -11.63 4.61 -11.77
N ASN A 87 -11.91 5.01 -10.53
CA ASN A 87 -11.49 4.31 -9.32
C ASN A 87 -12.14 2.92 -9.23
N VAL A 88 -13.42 2.78 -9.58
CA VAL A 88 -14.08 1.46 -9.60
C VAL A 88 -13.44 0.53 -10.64
N CYS A 89 -13.22 1.02 -11.87
CA CYS A 89 -12.51 0.23 -12.89
C CYS A 89 -11.06 -0.07 -12.49
N GLY A 90 -10.37 0.88 -11.84
CA GLY A 90 -9.00 0.71 -11.35
C GLY A 90 -8.91 -0.26 -10.17
N ALA A 91 -9.94 -0.32 -9.32
CA ALA A 91 -10.05 -1.35 -8.29
C ALA A 91 -10.31 -2.74 -8.89
N GLU A 92 -11.13 -2.87 -9.94
CA GLU A 92 -11.27 -4.14 -10.67
C GLU A 92 -9.93 -4.57 -11.29
N GLN A 93 -9.21 -3.63 -11.90
CA GLN A 93 -7.88 -3.89 -12.45
C GLN A 93 -6.90 -4.39 -11.37
N SER A 94 -6.81 -3.68 -10.25
CA SER A 94 -5.89 -4.03 -9.16
C SER A 94 -6.26 -5.38 -8.53
N ALA A 95 -7.55 -5.71 -8.42
CA ALA A 95 -8.01 -7.04 -7.98
C ALA A 95 -7.54 -8.15 -8.94
N LEU A 96 -7.67 -7.94 -10.24
CA LEU A 96 -7.16 -8.89 -11.25
C LEU A 96 -5.62 -8.99 -11.20
N GLN A 97 -4.91 -7.90 -10.91
CA GLN A 97 -3.46 -7.95 -10.72
C GLN A 97 -3.08 -8.76 -9.48
N MET A 98 -3.84 -8.67 -8.39
CA MET A 98 -3.68 -9.53 -7.21
C MET A 98 -3.91 -11.00 -7.55
N ASP A 99 -4.93 -11.32 -8.37
CA ASP A 99 -5.16 -12.68 -8.89
C ASP A 99 -4.00 -13.17 -9.75
N CYS A 100 -3.49 -12.32 -10.64
CA CYS A 100 -2.35 -12.62 -11.51
C CYS A 100 -1.10 -12.92 -10.69
N ALA A 101 -0.83 -12.15 -9.64
CA ALA A 101 0.27 -12.39 -8.73
C ALA A 101 0.07 -13.72 -7.99
N GLY A 102 -1.11 -14.00 -7.44
CA GLY A 102 -1.40 -15.27 -6.77
C GLY A 102 -1.34 -16.50 -7.70
N SER A 103 -1.69 -16.34 -8.98
CA SER A 103 -1.66 -17.43 -9.97
C SER A 103 -0.25 -17.68 -10.52
N HIS A 104 0.45 -16.64 -10.96
CA HIS A 104 1.66 -16.75 -11.79
C HIS A 104 2.94 -16.25 -11.09
N CYS A 105 2.80 -15.48 -10.01
CA CYS A 105 3.92 -14.94 -9.24
C CYS A 105 3.77 -15.24 -7.74
N TRP A 106 3.21 -16.42 -7.41
CA TRP A 106 2.96 -16.85 -6.04
C TRP A 106 4.22 -16.85 -5.17
N ASN A 107 5.40 -16.86 -5.79
CA ASN A 107 6.69 -16.83 -5.12
C ASN A 107 7.14 -15.41 -4.69
N GLN A 108 6.40 -14.37 -5.06
CA GLN A 108 6.65 -12.95 -4.71
C GLN A 108 5.47 -12.31 -3.96
N VAL A 109 4.46 -13.07 -3.51
CA VAL A 109 3.25 -12.52 -2.86
C VAL A 109 3.47 -11.89 -1.49
N TYR A 110 4.71 -11.84 -0.99
CA TYR A 110 5.06 -11.08 0.21
C TYR A 110 5.97 -9.88 -0.07
N SER A 111 6.39 -9.69 -1.33
CA SER A 111 7.32 -8.66 -1.73
C SER A 111 6.73 -7.25 -1.52
N CYS A 112 7.59 -6.23 -1.48
CA CYS A 112 7.17 -4.82 -1.43
C CYS A 112 6.21 -4.52 -2.59
N GLU A 113 6.55 -4.99 -3.80
CA GLU A 113 5.80 -4.77 -5.02
C GLU A 113 4.39 -5.35 -4.97
N TYR A 114 4.24 -6.55 -4.38
CA TYR A 114 2.91 -7.12 -4.17
C TYR A 114 2.12 -6.33 -3.12
N GLN A 115 2.74 -5.96 -2.01
CA GLN A 115 2.09 -5.17 -0.97
C GLN A 115 1.62 -3.80 -1.51
N ASP A 116 2.42 -3.14 -2.35
CA ASP A 116 2.02 -1.91 -3.05
C ASP A 116 0.83 -2.12 -4.00
N THR A 117 0.77 -3.27 -4.68
CA THR A 117 -0.37 -3.62 -5.53
C THR A 117 -1.65 -3.73 -4.69
N VAL A 118 -1.57 -4.38 -3.52
CA VAL A 118 -2.72 -4.51 -2.61
C VAL A 118 -3.13 -3.16 -2.01
N ILE A 119 -2.16 -2.33 -1.59
CA ILE A 119 -2.46 -0.99 -1.06
C ILE A 119 -3.10 -0.10 -2.13
N GLY A 120 -2.60 -0.16 -3.37
CA GLY A 120 -3.22 0.54 -4.50
C GLY A 120 -4.67 0.12 -4.72
N TRP A 121 -5.01 -1.15 -4.52
CA TRP A 121 -6.41 -1.62 -4.53
C TRP A 121 -7.22 -1.04 -3.35
N ILE A 122 -6.65 -1.09 -2.14
CA ILE A 122 -7.29 -0.57 -0.92
C ILE A 122 -7.66 0.91 -1.06
N ASP A 123 -6.79 1.71 -1.66
CA ASP A 123 -7.00 3.16 -1.84
C ASP A 123 -8.12 3.48 -2.84
N GLN A 124 -8.33 2.60 -3.83
CA GLN A 124 -9.32 2.79 -4.89
C GLN A 124 -10.68 2.21 -4.54
N TYR A 125 -10.73 1.20 -3.66
CA TYR A 125 -11.96 0.49 -3.31
C TYR A 125 -12.63 1.07 -2.07
N PRO A 126 -13.90 1.51 -2.15
CA PRO A 126 -14.63 1.96 -0.96
C PRO A 126 -14.86 0.80 0.03
N ASN A 127 -14.45 0.99 1.29
CA ASN A 127 -14.64 0.03 2.39
C ASN A 127 -14.15 -1.41 2.07
N PRO A 128 -12.87 -1.59 1.73
CA PRO A 128 -12.35 -2.91 1.43
C PRO A 128 -12.32 -3.80 2.68
N ASN A 129 -12.66 -5.08 2.52
CA ASN A 129 -12.44 -6.08 3.55
C ASN A 129 -10.93 -6.39 3.66
N ARG A 130 -10.22 -5.66 4.51
CA ARG A 130 -8.77 -5.79 4.71
C ARG A 130 -8.34 -7.13 5.30
N ASP A 131 -9.19 -7.79 6.10
CA ASP A 131 -8.88 -9.09 6.70
C ASP A 131 -9.02 -10.25 5.70
N GLY A 132 -9.75 -10.04 4.61
CA GLY A 132 -9.97 -11.05 3.57
C GLY A 132 -8.97 -11.01 2.41
N LEU A 133 -7.96 -10.14 2.47
CA LEU A 133 -7.03 -9.94 1.37
C LEU A 133 -5.99 -11.06 1.30
N PRO A 134 -5.73 -11.62 0.11
CA PRO A 134 -4.76 -12.69 -0.04
C PRO A 134 -3.35 -12.18 0.29
N PHE A 135 -2.63 -12.94 1.12
CA PHE A 135 -1.21 -12.72 1.45
C PHE A 135 -0.88 -11.33 2.05
N PHE A 136 -1.88 -10.61 2.57
CA PHE A 136 -1.73 -9.25 3.07
C PHE A 136 -2.40 -9.06 4.46
N PRO A 137 -1.70 -8.52 5.46
CA PRO A 137 -0.27 -8.22 5.48
C PRO A 137 0.58 -9.48 5.35
N ALA A 138 1.83 -9.31 4.90
CA ALA A 138 2.78 -10.42 4.90
C ALA A 138 3.06 -10.89 6.34
N PRO A 139 3.26 -12.20 6.59
CA PRO A 139 3.74 -12.69 7.88
C PRO A 139 5.10 -12.11 8.24
N ASP A 140 5.42 -12.07 9.54
CA ASP A 140 6.71 -11.58 10.00
C ASP A 140 7.88 -12.40 9.45
N ASN A 141 8.87 -11.69 8.90
CA ASN A 141 10.08 -12.26 8.32
C ASN A 141 9.82 -13.32 7.25
N ALA A 142 8.69 -13.22 6.53
CA ALA A 142 8.39 -14.16 5.47
C ALA A 142 9.48 -14.11 4.37
N PRO A 143 9.84 -15.24 3.74
CA PRO A 143 10.90 -15.25 2.73
C PRO A 143 10.59 -14.29 1.57
N GLY A 144 11.54 -13.41 1.24
CA GLY A 144 11.34 -12.43 0.17
C GLY A 144 10.38 -11.28 0.53
N SER A 145 9.99 -11.14 1.80
CA SER A 145 9.04 -10.10 2.20
C SER A 145 9.65 -8.69 2.12
N CYS A 146 8.80 -7.67 2.10
CA CYS A 146 9.28 -6.30 2.22
C CYS A 146 9.97 -6.03 3.56
N SER A 147 11.10 -5.31 3.55
CA SER A 147 11.88 -4.93 4.73
C SER A 147 11.11 -4.02 5.69
N CYS A 148 10.16 -3.26 5.15
CA CYS A 148 9.07 -2.64 5.88
C CYS A 148 7.77 -3.36 5.52
N ASN A 149 7.05 -3.90 6.50
CA ASN A 149 5.78 -4.55 6.25
C ASN A 149 4.68 -3.51 6.01
N LEU A 150 4.54 -3.08 4.76
CA LEU A 150 3.59 -2.05 4.34
C LEU A 150 2.15 -2.41 4.72
N GLY A 151 1.78 -3.69 4.66
CA GLY A 151 0.44 -4.12 5.08
C GLY A 151 0.18 -3.96 6.57
N LYS A 152 1.21 -4.11 7.42
CA LYS A 152 1.09 -3.79 8.84
C LYS A 152 0.97 -2.27 9.08
N VAL A 153 1.66 -1.46 8.29
CA VAL A 153 1.53 0.01 8.33
C VAL A 153 0.09 0.41 7.95
N ASP A 154 -0.42 -0.04 6.80
CA ASP A 154 -1.81 0.23 6.37
C ASP A 154 -2.83 -0.22 7.42
N ARG A 155 -2.71 -1.47 7.90
CA ARG A 155 -3.63 -2.00 8.91
C ARG A 155 -3.66 -1.14 10.17
N LYS A 156 -2.50 -0.71 10.66
CA LYS A 156 -2.45 0.16 11.84
C LYS A 156 -3.03 1.55 11.56
N LEU A 157 -2.71 2.16 10.42
CA LEU A 157 -3.31 3.44 10.01
C LEU A 157 -4.84 3.35 9.95
N TYR A 158 -5.36 2.27 9.35
CA TYR A 158 -6.79 1.99 9.27
C TYR A 158 -7.43 1.88 10.65
N LEU A 159 -6.91 0.99 11.51
CA LEU A 159 -7.49 0.74 12.83
C LEU A 159 -7.38 1.97 13.75
N GLY A 160 -6.26 2.70 13.69
CA GLY A 160 -6.08 3.94 14.46
C GLY A 160 -7.09 5.02 14.04
N THR A 161 -7.36 5.16 12.75
CA THR A 161 -8.38 6.11 12.26
C THR A 161 -9.79 5.66 12.68
N GLN A 162 -10.12 4.37 12.58
CA GLN A 162 -11.41 3.85 13.04
C GLN A 162 -11.60 4.07 14.54
N GLN A 163 -10.55 3.89 15.33
CA GLN A 163 -10.60 4.12 16.78
C GLN A 163 -10.84 5.59 17.12
N MET A 164 -10.46 6.55 16.27
CA MET A 164 -10.84 7.96 16.46
C MET A 164 -12.36 8.11 16.54
N THR A 165 -13.11 7.54 15.59
CA THR A 165 -14.57 7.61 15.59
C THR A 165 -15.16 6.92 16.82
N THR A 166 -14.63 5.76 17.20
CA THR A 166 -15.05 5.06 18.43
C THR A 166 -14.77 5.89 19.68
N CYS A 167 -13.62 6.54 19.77
CA CYS A 167 -13.23 7.40 20.88
C CYS A 167 -14.16 8.60 20.98
N SER A 168 -14.32 9.36 19.89
CA SER A 168 -15.15 10.57 19.88
C SER A 168 -16.64 10.31 20.12
N ASN A 169 -17.14 9.11 19.83
CA ASN A 169 -18.54 8.73 20.04
C ASN A 169 -18.76 7.88 21.29
N ASN A 170 -17.77 7.76 22.19
CA ASN A 170 -17.92 6.94 23.39
C ASN A 170 -18.85 7.62 24.40
N GLU A 171 -20.15 7.30 24.35
CA GLU A 171 -21.17 7.83 25.25
C GLU A 171 -20.87 7.59 26.73
N THR A 172 -20.19 6.49 27.07
CA THR A 172 -19.84 6.20 28.47
C THR A 172 -18.90 7.26 29.04
N ASN A 173 -17.98 7.76 28.21
CA ASN A 173 -17.06 8.84 28.60
C ASN A 173 -17.74 10.20 28.47
N LEU A 174 -18.46 10.44 27.37
CA LEU A 174 -19.13 11.71 27.11
C LEU A 174 -20.19 12.05 28.17
N ASN A 175 -20.96 11.08 28.63
CA ASN A 175 -22.02 11.28 29.62
C ASN A 175 -21.49 11.65 31.02
N GLN A 176 -20.18 11.56 31.25
CA GLN A 176 -19.54 11.99 32.49
C GLN A 176 -19.34 13.52 32.53
N PHE A 177 -19.34 14.17 31.37
CA PHE A 177 -19.10 15.59 31.26
C PHE A 177 -20.42 16.37 31.27
N THR A 178 -20.47 17.40 32.10
CA THR A 178 -21.63 18.31 32.20
C THR A 178 -21.33 19.69 31.61
N LYS A 179 -20.07 19.95 31.26
CA LYS A 179 -19.60 21.20 30.65
C LYS A 179 -19.14 20.96 29.23
N VAL A 180 -19.44 21.90 28.36
CA VAL A 180 -19.04 21.87 26.95
C VAL A 180 -17.52 21.84 26.81
N ASP A 181 -16.78 22.62 27.62
CA ASP A 181 -15.32 22.67 27.56
C ASP A 181 -14.66 21.30 27.82
N ASP A 182 -15.24 20.51 28.73
CA ASP A 182 -14.72 19.17 29.05
C ASP A 182 -14.97 18.20 27.88
N ILE A 183 -16.13 18.30 27.21
CA ILE A 183 -16.45 17.53 25.99
C ILE A 183 -15.50 17.90 24.86
N THR A 184 -15.25 19.20 24.65
CA THR A 184 -14.32 19.68 23.62
C THR A 184 -12.90 19.22 23.92
N SER A 185 -12.46 19.28 25.18
CA SER A 185 -11.15 18.77 25.62
C SER A 185 -11.00 17.26 25.36
N TYR A 186 -12.04 16.47 25.67
CA TYR A 186 -12.07 15.05 25.38
C TYR A 186 -12.00 14.76 23.87
N GLY A 187 -12.77 15.50 23.06
CA GLY A 187 -12.73 15.38 21.61
C GLY A 187 -11.35 15.69 21.01
N LYS A 188 -10.68 16.73 21.53
CA LYS A 188 -9.28 17.05 21.17
C LYS A 188 -8.32 15.95 21.59
N ALA A 189 -8.49 15.35 22.76
CA ALA A 189 -7.68 14.23 23.20
C ALA A 189 -7.82 13.01 22.27
N CYS A 190 -9.04 12.61 21.92
CA CYS A 190 -9.28 11.54 20.94
C CYS A 190 -8.58 11.81 19.61
N ARG A 191 -8.69 13.05 19.08
CA ARG A 191 -8.04 13.46 17.83
C ARG A 191 -6.51 13.38 17.94
N CYS A 192 -5.94 13.93 19.02
CA CYS A 192 -4.49 13.92 19.23
C CYS A 192 -3.93 12.51 19.40
N CYS A 193 -4.62 11.62 20.11
CA CYS A 193 -4.26 10.22 20.19
C CYS A 193 -4.33 9.51 18.83
N ALA A 194 -5.31 9.87 17.97
CA ALA A 194 -5.38 9.35 16.60
C ALA A 194 -4.21 9.83 15.73
N PHE A 195 -3.87 11.12 15.77
CA PHE A 195 -2.69 11.66 15.08
C PHE A 195 -1.39 11.00 15.54
N SER A 196 -1.25 10.82 16.85
CA SER A 196 -0.11 10.13 17.43
C SER A 196 -0.07 8.65 17.00
N SER A 197 -1.22 7.98 16.91
CA SER A 197 -1.34 6.62 16.38
C SER A 197 -0.95 6.51 14.90
N ILE A 198 -1.26 7.52 14.08
CA ILE A 198 -0.80 7.61 12.68
C ILE A 198 0.73 7.64 12.64
N ILE A 199 1.37 8.48 13.46
CA ILE A 199 2.82 8.55 13.57
C ILE A 199 3.39 7.20 14.05
N SER A 200 2.84 6.61 15.10
CA SER A 200 3.28 5.30 15.59
C SER A 200 3.10 4.18 14.56
N SER A 201 2.07 4.25 13.73
CA SER A 201 1.84 3.29 12.64
C SER A 201 3.01 3.26 11.66
N ILE A 202 3.59 4.42 11.36
CA ILE A 202 4.70 4.59 10.40
C ILE A 202 6.04 4.31 11.09
N TRP A 203 6.37 5.08 12.12
CA TRP A 203 7.72 5.07 12.72
C TRP A 203 7.97 3.86 13.62
N ASP A 204 6.97 3.30 14.30
CA ASP A 204 7.22 2.14 15.16
C ASP A 204 7.14 0.82 14.37
N THR A 205 6.40 0.79 13.26
CA THR A 205 6.33 -0.39 12.39
C THR A 205 7.55 -0.47 11.47
N CYS A 206 8.03 0.68 10.95
CA CYS A 206 9.15 0.73 10.02
C CYS A 206 10.15 1.86 10.38
N PRO A 207 10.86 1.75 11.51
CA PRO A 207 11.70 2.82 12.05
C PRO A 207 12.87 3.22 11.15
N ASP A 208 13.38 2.27 10.37
CA ASP A 208 14.53 2.48 9.49
C ASP A 208 14.16 3.07 8.12
N THR A 209 12.88 2.96 7.72
CA THR A 209 12.40 3.36 6.40
C THR A 209 12.11 4.86 6.39
N LYS A 210 12.47 5.52 5.29
CA LYS A 210 12.17 6.93 5.10
C LYS A 210 10.65 7.16 5.18
N PRO A 211 10.14 7.96 6.14
CA PRO A 211 8.70 8.11 6.36
C PRO A 211 7.93 8.66 5.15
N SER A 212 8.58 9.49 4.32
CA SER A 212 7.97 10.01 3.07
C SER A 212 7.68 8.91 2.03
N LEU A 213 8.23 7.70 2.20
CA LEU A 213 7.91 6.51 1.38
C LEU A 213 6.76 5.68 1.98
N LEU A 214 6.27 6.08 3.15
CA LEU A 214 5.18 5.43 3.90
C LEU A 214 3.96 6.34 4.05
N GLY A 215 3.87 7.39 3.23
CA GLY A 215 2.74 8.32 3.21
C GLY A 215 2.81 9.45 4.24
N ALA A 216 3.91 9.57 4.99
CA ALA A 216 3.98 10.54 6.09
C ALA A 216 3.70 11.98 5.61
N ASP A 217 4.26 12.41 4.49
CA ASP A 217 4.08 13.78 3.98
C ASP A 217 2.61 14.06 3.64
N GLU A 218 1.92 13.08 3.08
CA GLU A 218 0.48 13.11 2.76
C GLU A 218 -0.37 13.18 4.04
N TRP A 219 -0.07 12.36 5.05
CA TRP A 219 -0.77 12.40 6.34
C TRP A 219 -0.53 13.73 7.08
N PHE A 220 0.70 14.24 7.05
CA PHE A 220 1.02 15.53 7.66
C PHE A 220 0.28 16.67 6.97
N SER A 221 0.35 16.74 5.64
CA SER A 221 -0.29 17.81 4.87
C SER A 221 -1.82 17.73 4.85
N GLY A 222 -2.38 16.52 4.79
CA GLY A 222 -3.81 16.30 4.64
C GLY A 222 -4.60 16.23 5.94
N VAL A 223 -3.96 15.80 7.04
CA VAL A 223 -4.66 15.43 8.28
C VAL A 223 -4.06 16.11 9.52
N LEU A 224 -2.77 15.91 9.79
CA LEU A 224 -2.17 16.36 11.05
C LEU A 224 -2.01 17.89 11.10
N ASN A 225 -1.46 18.52 10.04
CA ASN A 225 -1.25 19.97 10.03
C ASN A 225 -2.58 20.75 10.01
N PRO A 226 -3.58 20.40 9.16
CA PRO A 226 -4.89 21.04 9.23
C PRO A 226 -5.65 20.74 10.52
N GLY A 227 -5.25 19.68 11.24
CA GLY A 227 -5.83 19.25 12.50
C GLY A 227 -5.21 19.86 13.75
N ASP A 228 -4.29 20.82 13.60
CA ASP A 228 -3.54 21.47 14.68
C ASP A 228 -2.68 20.51 15.51
N TRP A 229 -1.96 19.59 14.85
CA TRP A 229 -1.06 18.63 15.51
C TRP A 229 -0.11 19.30 16.53
N ASP A 230 0.41 20.49 16.23
CA ASP A 230 1.31 21.21 17.13
C ASP A 230 0.69 21.55 18.50
N GLU A 231 -0.64 21.58 18.61
CA GLU A 231 -1.37 21.80 19.86
C GLU A 231 -1.63 20.51 20.66
N CYS A 232 -1.24 19.34 20.14
CA CYS A 232 -1.58 18.06 20.76
C CYS A 232 -0.77 17.69 22.01
N GLY A 233 0.34 18.37 22.27
CA GLY A 233 1.23 18.07 23.40
C GLY A 233 0.51 17.91 24.74
N PRO A 234 -0.23 18.93 25.21
CA PRO A 234 -0.94 18.86 26.49
C PRO A 234 -1.98 17.74 26.57
N TYR A 235 -2.63 17.37 25.46
CA TYR A 235 -3.62 16.29 25.47
C TYR A 235 -2.96 14.92 25.56
N LEU A 236 -1.85 14.73 24.84
CA LEU A 236 -1.08 13.49 24.88
C LEU A 236 -0.38 13.26 26.23
N GLU A 237 -0.10 14.32 26.97
CA GLU A 237 0.46 14.24 28.33
C GLU A 237 -0.60 13.93 29.39
N ASN A 238 -1.82 14.44 29.22
CA ASN A 238 -2.87 14.36 30.25
C ASN A 238 -3.88 13.22 30.04
N TYR A 239 -3.94 12.63 28.85
CA TYR A 239 -4.84 11.52 28.55
C TYR A 239 -4.08 10.23 28.25
N ASP A 240 -4.50 9.12 28.85
CA ASP A 240 -4.00 7.81 28.47
C ASP A 240 -4.63 7.36 27.14
N CYS A 241 -3.91 7.61 26.05
CA CYS A 241 -4.33 7.17 24.73
C CYS A 241 -4.53 5.65 24.65
N ALA A 242 -3.66 4.87 25.31
CA ALA A 242 -3.63 3.42 25.18
C ALA A 242 -4.80 2.78 25.93
N GLY A 243 -4.94 3.12 27.22
CA GLY A 243 -5.95 2.58 28.12
C GLY A 243 -7.28 3.33 27.99
N ASP A 244 -7.34 4.53 28.56
CA ASP A 244 -8.60 5.29 28.73
C ASP A 244 -9.29 5.61 27.39
N LEU A 245 -8.51 5.98 26.37
CA LEU A 245 -9.03 6.28 25.02
C LEU A 245 -8.98 5.08 24.08
N GLY A 246 -8.38 3.98 24.53
CA GLY A 246 -8.51 2.65 23.95
C GLY A 246 -7.76 2.41 22.65
N PHE A 247 -6.80 3.26 22.28
CA PHE A 247 -5.93 3.03 21.12
C PHE A 247 -4.95 1.87 21.34
N GLY A 248 -4.75 1.41 22.58
CA GLY A 248 -3.88 0.28 22.91
C GLY A 248 -4.52 -1.10 22.69
N ARG A 249 -5.81 -1.17 22.38
CA ARG A 249 -6.51 -2.45 22.16
C ARG A 249 -6.07 -3.12 20.85
N GLU A 250 -6.13 -4.45 20.79
CA GLU A 250 -5.77 -5.22 19.60
C GLU A 250 -6.63 -4.85 18.38
N ASP A 251 -7.94 -4.64 18.60
CA ASP A 251 -8.90 -4.22 17.59
C ASP A 251 -8.73 -2.74 17.17
N ALA A 252 -7.90 -1.98 17.88
CA ALA A 252 -7.58 -0.58 17.61
C ALA A 252 -6.14 -0.38 17.07
N GLY A 253 -5.44 -1.46 16.72
CA GLY A 253 -4.07 -1.40 16.17
C GLY A 253 -2.94 -1.65 17.18
N ALA A 254 -3.28 -1.95 18.44
CA ALA A 254 -2.36 -2.29 19.53
C ALA A 254 -1.25 -1.23 19.73
N PHE A 255 -1.63 0.04 19.75
CA PHE A 255 -0.67 1.14 19.92
C PHE A 255 -0.16 1.20 21.37
N SER A 256 1.14 0.99 21.56
CA SER A 256 1.78 1.06 22.88
C SER A 256 2.60 2.34 23.08
N LYS A 257 2.78 3.14 22.04
CA LYS A 257 3.60 4.34 22.05
C LYS A 257 2.85 5.47 21.34
N PHE A 258 2.90 6.64 21.95
CA PHE A 258 2.25 7.84 21.47
C PHE A 258 3.27 8.97 21.48
N TRP A 259 3.65 9.41 20.28
CA TRP A 259 4.56 10.52 20.05
C TRP A 259 3.84 11.86 20.25
N SER A 260 4.54 12.87 20.74
CA SER A 260 4.04 14.25 20.83
C SER A 260 4.77 15.15 19.81
N PRO A 261 4.24 16.35 19.52
CA PRO A 261 4.90 17.29 18.61
C PRO A 261 6.35 17.62 19.00
N THR A 262 6.64 17.62 20.30
CA THR A 262 7.97 17.91 20.87
C THR A 262 8.88 16.69 21.01
N SER A 263 8.35 15.49 20.77
CA SER A 263 9.07 14.21 20.95
C SER A 263 9.06 13.34 19.69
N MET A 264 8.89 13.94 18.51
CA MET A 264 8.82 13.21 17.25
C MET A 264 9.98 12.23 17.06
N PRO A 265 9.71 11.02 16.55
CA PRO A 265 10.73 10.03 16.26
C PRO A 265 11.73 10.51 15.21
N THR A 266 12.97 10.06 15.32
CA THR A 266 13.98 10.26 14.27
C THR A 266 13.54 9.57 12.99
N ASN A 267 13.70 10.25 11.85
CA ASN A 267 13.40 9.68 10.55
C ASN A 267 14.40 8.58 10.17
N GLY A 268 13.86 7.45 9.73
CA GLY A 268 14.60 6.47 8.96
C GLY A 268 15.12 7.07 7.65
N THR A 269 16.14 6.44 7.07
CA THR A 269 16.82 6.91 5.85
C THR A 269 16.81 5.89 4.73
N LYS A 270 16.43 4.64 5.00
CA LYS A 270 16.46 3.55 4.03
C LYS A 270 15.23 3.58 3.13
N THR A 271 15.38 3.10 1.90
CA THR A 271 14.25 2.68 1.07
C THR A 271 13.75 1.31 1.52
N ALA A 272 12.50 0.98 1.19
CA ALA A 272 11.98 -0.37 1.35
C ALA A 272 12.54 -1.29 0.26
N SER A 273 12.84 -2.53 0.61
CA SER A 273 13.41 -3.54 -0.29
C SER A 273 13.06 -4.95 0.18
N ASN A 274 13.04 -5.92 -0.72
CA ASN A 274 12.74 -7.30 -0.35
C ASN A 274 13.91 -7.93 0.43
N ILE A 275 13.60 -8.54 1.57
CA ILE A 275 14.58 -9.28 2.38
C ILE A 275 14.96 -10.59 1.70
N ALA A 276 16.04 -11.21 2.16
CA ALA A 276 16.50 -12.48 1.62
C ALA A 276 15.49 -13.62 1.81
N GLY A 277 15.59 -14.63 0.95
CA GLY A 277 14.73 -15.81 0.95
C GLY A 277 13.88 -15.90 -0.31
N ALA A 278 13.25 -17.05 -0.50
CA ALA A 278 12.32 -17.27 -1.60
C ALA A 278 11.21 -18.21 -1.13
N ILE A 279 10.00 -17.91 -1.55
CA ILE A 279 8.88 -18.84 -1.44
C ILE A 279 9.09 -19.91 -2.54
N THR A 280 9.24 -21.17 -2.15
CA THR A 280 9.57 -22.28 -3.06
C THR A 280 8.39 -23.17 -3.41
N SER A 281 7.23 -22.96 -2.77
CA SER A 281 5.97 -23.59 -3.11
C SER A 281 4.80 -22.63 -2.85
N PRO A 282 3.67 -22.77 -3.56
CA PRO A 282 2.52 -21.90 -3.38
C PRO A 282 2.02 -21.92 -1.93
N VAL A 283 1.96 -20.73 -1.30
CA VAL A 283 1.63 -20.59 0.13
C VAL A 283 0.21 -21.08 0.46
N SER A 284 -0.72 -20.93 -0.48
CA SER A 284 -2.14 -21.29 -0.31
C SER A 284 -2.52 -22.63 -0.96
N GLY A 285 -1.55 -23.41 -1.43
CA GLY A 285 -1.81 -24.62 -2.20
C GLY A 285 -2.18 -24.34 -3.67
N ASN A 286 -2.89 -25.27 -4.31
CA ASN A 286 -3.19 -25.18 -5.75
C ASN A 286 -4.30 -24.18 -6.11
N THR A 287 -5.14 -23.83 -5.14
CA THR A 287 -6.28 -22.91 -5.35
C THR A 287 -6.54 -22.16 -4.08
N PHE A 288 -6.88 -20.88 -4.19
CA PHE A 288 -7.37 -20.09 -3.08
C PHE A 288 -8.53 -19.21 -3.49
N THR A 289 -9.30 -18.77 -2.50
CA THR A 289 -10.42 -17.86 -2.71
C THR A 289 -10.24 -16.63 -1.86
N TRP A 290 -10.60 -15.48 -2.40
CA TRP A 290 -10.70 -14.24 -1.65
C TRP A 290 -11.89 -13.43 -2.17
N SER A 291 -12.31 -12.43 -1.41
CA SER A 291 -13.49 -11.63 -1.75
C SER A 291 -13.10 -10.19 -1.92
N MET A 292 -13.51 -9.57 -3.02
CA MET A 292 -13.73 -8.13 -3.01
C MET A 292 -14.92 -7.90 -2.07
N GLY A 293 -14.75 -7.05 -1.06
CA GLY A 293 -15.73 -6.85 0.00
C GLY A 293 -17.10 -6.38 -0.53
N GLU A 294 -18.05 -6.19 0.37
CA GLU A 294 -19.32 -5.57 0.01
C GLU A 294 -19.10 -4.08 -0.27
N THR A 295 -19.66 -3.54 -1.36
CA THR A 295 -19.71 -2.10 -1.56
C THR A 295 -21.11 -1.59 -1.29
N THR A 296 -21.20 -0.61 -0.39
CA THR A 296 -22.43 0.15 -0.17
C THR A 296 -22.26 1.52 -0.82
N ASN A 297 -23.10 1.84 -1.80
CA ASN A 297 -23.07 3.15 -2.43
C ASN A 297 -23.68 4.23 -1.52
N ALA A 298 -23.56 5.50 -1.92
CA ALA A 298 -24.09 6.66 -1.19
C ALA A 298 -25.62 6.63 -0.96
N PHE A 299 -26.34 5.71 -1.62
CA PHE A 299 -27.79 5.52 -1.46
C PHE A 299 -28.14 4.31 -0.57
N GLY A 300 -27.16 3.76 0.15
CA GLY A 300 -27.37 2.62 1.06
C GLY A 300 -27.61 1.29 0.34
N ARG A 301 -27.29 1.19 -0.96
CA ARG A 301 -27.38 -0.07 -1.69
C ARG A 301 -26.08 -0.84 -1.56
N THR A 302 -26.14 -1.96 -0.87
CA THR A 302 -25.04 -2.92 -0.72
C THR A 302 -25.03 -3.92 -1.88
N THR A 303 -23.86 -4.14 -2.46
CA THR A 303 -23.62 -5.22 -3.43
C THR A 303 -23.10 -6.45 -2.71
N SER A 304 -23.47 -7.64 -3.21
CA SER A 304 -22.91 -8.89 -2.70
C SER A 304 -21.40 -8.96 -2.95
N PRO A 305 -20.65 -9.62 -2.05
CA PRO A 305 -19.22 -9.81 -2.23
C PRO A 305 -18.92 -10.55 -3.55
N LEU A 306 -17.97 -10.04 -4.34
CA LEU A 306 -17.47 -10.78 -5.50
C LEU A 306 -16.36 -11.72 -5.04
N ILE A 307 -16.60 -13.03 -5.20
CA ILE A 307 -15.65 -14.07 -4.81
C ILE A 307 -14.74 -14.40 -5.98
N HIS A 308 -13.44 -14.18 -5.78
CA HIS A 308 -12.38 -14.55 -6.69
C HIS A 308 -11.87 -15.95 -6.34
N THR A 309 -11.86 -16.84 -7.33
CA THR A 309 -11.23 -18.17 -7.19
C THR A 309 -9.99 -18.18 -8.06
N VAL A 310 -8.82 -18.22 -7.42
CA VAL A 310 -7.53 -18.19 -8.10
C VAL A 310 -6.95 -19.59 -8.10
N THR A 311 -6.60 -20.08 -9.29
CA THR A 311 -5.87 -21.33 -9.46
C THR A 311 -4.41 -21.03 -9.69
N VAL A 312 -3.55 -21.62 -8.88
CA VAL A 312 -2.11 -21.44 -8.99
C VAL A 312 -1.60 -22.16 -10.23
N THR A 313 -0.95 -21.41 -11.10
CA THR A 313 -0.20 -21.95 -12.22
C THR A 313 1.22 -22.30 -11.75
N SER A 314 1.86 -23.24 -12.43
CA SER A 314 3.28 -23.57 -12.20
C SER A 314 3.63 -23.92 -10.74
N ALA A 315 2.72 -24.60 -10.03
CA ALA A 315 2.92 -25.04 -8.64
C ALA A 315 4.20 -25.89 -8.43
N ASN A 316 4.70 -26.53 -9.49
CA ASN A 316 5.93 -27.31 -9.51
C ASN A 316 7.13 -26.56 -10.12
N ALA A 317 7.03 -25.25 -10.37
CA ALA A 317 8.13 -24.48 -10.92
C ALA A 317 9.32 -24.46 -9.95
N VAL A 318 10.51 -24.74 -10.49
CA VAL A 318 11.76 -24.55 -9.74
C VAL A 318 12.10 -23.05 -9.77
N VAL A 319 11.73 -22.36 -8.68
CA VAL A 319 12.06 -20.95 -8.50
C VAL A 319 13.55 -20.85 -8.13
N THR A 320 14.39 -20.45 -9.07
CA THR A 320 15.76 -20.06 -8.77
C THR A 320 15.73 -18.67 -8.14
N GLY A 321 15.64 -18.61 -6.81
CA GLY A 321 15.66 -17.34 -6.09
C GLY A 321 16.93 -16.55 -6.43
N LYS A 322 16.78 -15.25 -6.73
CA LYS A 322 17.89 -14.27 -6.65
C LYS A 322 18.20 -13.88 -5.20
N GLY A 323 17.98 -14.77 -4.23
CA GLY A 323 18.61 -14.62 -2.94
C GLY A 323 20.09 -14.89 -3.14
N LYS A 324 20.98 -13.95 -2.76
CA LYS A 324 22.40 -14.27 -2.61
C LYS A 324 22.50 -15.47 -1.66
N ALA A 325 22.64 -16.66 -2.22
CA ALA A 325 23.03 -17.83 -1.47
C ALA A 325 24.46 -17.55 -1.00
N GLN A 326 24.63 -17.26 0.29
CA GLN A 326 25.92 -17.40 0.91
C GLN A 326 26.21 -18.90 0.94
N ALA A 327 26.93 -19.37 -0.06
CA ALA A 327 27.39 -20.75 -0.13
C ALA A 327 28.37 -20.98 1.02
N THR A 328 27.93 -21.69 2.07
CA THR A 328 28.83 -22.38 2.98
C THR A 328 29.42 -23.57 2.22
N SER A 329 30.61 -23.38 1.65
CA SER A 329 31.47 -24.49 1.27
C SER A 329 32.56 -24.63 2.32
N ASP A 330 32.53 -25.74 3.05
CA ASP A 330 33.66 -26.22 3.84
C ASP A 330 34.89 -26.34 2.95
N GLY A 331 35.95 -25.59 3.30
CA GLY A 331 37.17 -25.50 2.51
C GLY A 331 38.10 -24.45 3.07
N GLU A 332 38.93 -24.87 4.02
CA GLU A 332 40.03 -24.11 4.61
C GLU A 332 40.96 -23.54 3.53
N SER A 333 41.05 -22.21 3.42
CA SER A 333 42.24 -21.49 2.92
C SER A 333 42.17 -20.00 3.23
N THR A 334 43.17 -19.55 3.97
CA THR A 334 43.47 -18.17 4.35
C THR A 334 43.74 -17.29 3.14
N ALA A 335 43.01 -16.18 2.96
CA ALA A 335 43.46 -15.05 2.16
C ALA A 335 42.79 -13.73 2.56
N THR A 336 43.62 -12.81 3.01
CA THR A 336 43.36 -11.40 3.31
C THR A 336 43.09 -10.62 2.02
N GLY A 337 42.06 -9.76 1.97
CA GLY A 337 41.91 -8.82 0.84
C GLY A 337 40.55 -8.13 0.70
N THR A 338 40.49 -6.91 1.23
CA THR A 338 39.78 -5.72 0.68
C THR A 338 38.28 -5.79 0.41
N SER A 339 37.52 -5.07 1.25
CA SER A 339 36.12 -4.72 1.04
C SER A 339 35.91 -3.95 -0.28
N SER A 340 35.29 -4.62 -1.25
CA SER A 340 34.69 -3.96 -2.41
C SER A 340 33.19 -3.90 -2.21
N SER A 341 32.69 -2.68 -2.02
CA SER A 341 31.28 -2.33 -1.92
C SER A 341 30.56 -2.76 -3.20
N ALA A 342 29.79 -3.84 -3.13
CA ALA A 342 28.91 -4.23 -4.22
C ALA A 342 27.64 -3.37 -4.16
N ALA A 343 27.42 -2.58 -5.21
CA ALA A 343 26.28 -1.70 -5.36
C ALA A 343 24.96 -2.47 -5.17
N GLU A 344 24.12 -1.96 -4.26
CA GLU A 344 22.72 -2.35 -4.14
C GLU A 344 22.01 -1.99 -5.45
N SER A 345 21.17 -2.90 -5.93
CA SER A 345 20.28 -2.59 -7.05
C SER A 345 19.23 -1.61 -6.54
N GLU A 346 19.51 -0.31 -6.70
CA GLU A 346 18.57 0.76 -6.42
C GLU A 346 17.29 0.53 -7.22
N THR A 347 16.21 0.17 -6.53
CA THR A 347 14.86 0.45 -7.03
C THR A 347 14.73 1.97 -7.08
N LYS A 348 14.85 2.51 -8.29
CA LYS A 348 14.61 3.93 -8.58
C LYS A 348 13.23 4.33 -8.04
N PRO A 349 13.08 5.53 -7.42
CA PRO A 349 11.83 5.99 -6.84
C PRO A 349 10.80 6.19 -7.95
N GLY A 350 9.97 5.17 -8.14
CA GLY A 350 8.86 5.19 -9.07
C GLY A 350 7.58 5.14 -8.25
N ILE A 351 6.93 6.30 -8.18
CA ILE A 351 5.57 6.54 -7.68
C ILE A 351 5.54 6.76 -6.16
N GLY A 352 4.95 7.90 -5.75
CA GLY A 352 4.82 8.30 -4.35
C GLY A 352 4.08 7.25 -3.53
N SER A 353 4.34 7.24 -2.23
CA SER A 353 3.73 6.36 -1.24
C SER A 353 2.26 6.07 -1.56
N SER A 354 1.96 4.79 -1.79
CA SER A 354 0.59 4.29 -1.93
C SER A 354 -0.19 4.35 -0.61
N LEU A 355 0.46 4.68 0.52
CA LEU A 355 -0.18 4.90 1.82
C LEU A 355 -0.75 6.31 1.95
N GLY A 356 -1.47 6.78 0.91
CA GLY A 356 -2.10 8.08 0.89
C GLY A 356 -3.14 8.24 2.00
N VAL A 357 -3.69 9.45 2.17
CA VAL A 357 -4.82 9.69 3.08
C VAL A 357 -6.10 9.21 2.35
N PRO A 358 -6.68 8.04 2.68
CA PRO A 358 -7.82 7.55 1.93
C PRO A 358 -9.05 8.43 2.22
N SER A 359 -9.93 8.61 1.22
CA SER A 359 -11.04 9.58 1.26
C SER A 359 -11.99 9.45 2.46
N TRP A 360 -12.11 8.25 3.05
CA TRP A 360 -12.95 7.99 4.22
C TRP A 360 -12.39 8.58 5.52
N THR A 361 -11.07 8.80 5.62
CA THR A 361 -10.46 9.45 6.80
C THR A 361 -10.99 10.88 6.97
N MET A 362 -11.15 11.62 5.88
CA MET A 362 -11.68 12.99 5.89
C MET A 362 -13.10 13.06 6.44
N ALA A 363 -13.94 12.03 6.24
CA ALA A 363 -15.29 11.99 6.81
C ALA A 363 -15.26 11.85 8.35
N GLY A 364 -14.35 11.03 8.88
CA GLY A 364 -14.13 10.89 10.32
C GLY A 364 -13.57 12.16 10.97
N PHE A 365 -12.61 12.83 10.31
CA PHE A 365 -12.03 14.08 10.79
C PHE A 365 -13.02 15.26 10.70
N MET A 366 -13.87 15.34 9.67
CA MET A 366 -14.87 16.41 9.52
C MET A 366 -15.93 16.40 10.63
N VAL A 367 -16.37 15.22 11.08
CA VAL A 367 -17.32 15.10 12.21
C VAL A 367 -16.66 15.59 13.50
N ALA A 368 -15.39 15.25 13.74
CA ALA A 368 -14.64 15.71 14.91
C ALA A 368 -14.32 17.22 14.86
N VAL A 369 -14.14 17.81 13.66
CA VAL A 369 -13.92 19.26 13.49
C VAL A 369 -15.19 20.06 13.80
N LEU A 370 -16.37 19.56 13.41
CA LEU A 370 -17.65 20.21 13.72
C LEU A 370 -17.91 20.33 15.22
N PHE A 371 -17.42 19.40 16.05
CA PHE A 371 -17.52 19.52 17.51
C PHE A 371 -16.49 20.50 18.11
N SER A 372 -15.42 20.86 17.39
CA SER A 372 -14.39 21.79 17.89
C SER A 372 -14.61 23.26 17.50
N THR A 373 -15.61 23.55 16.66
CA THR A 373 -15.95 24.92 16.22
C THR A 373 -17.20 25.50 16.91
N PHE A 374 -17.75 24.83 17.92
CA PHE A 374 -18.84 25.33 18.76
C PHE A 374 -18.40 25.64 20.18
#